data_AF-A0A7V8U8D2-F1
#
_entry.id   AF-A0A7V8U8D2-F1
#
_cell.length_a   1.000
_cell.length_b   1.000
_cell.length_c   1.000
_cell.angle_alpha   90.00
_cell.angle_beta   90.00
_cell.angle_gamma   90.00
#
_symmetry.space_group_name_H-M   'P 1'
#
loop_
_entity.id
_entity.type
_entity.pdbx_description
1 polymer ?
#
loop_
_entity_poly.entity_id
_entity_poly.type
_entity_poly.pdbx_seq_one_letter_code
_entity_poly.pdbx_strand_id
1 'polypeptide(L)' 'MEKIAYTAPEIEDLGAFEEITQGASTGSAIDANFPVGTPFSQLTFS' A
#
# COMPACT_ATOMS: atom_id res chain seq x y z
N MET A 1 24.82 38.85 1.01
CA MET A 1 23.49 38.21 0.94
C MET A 1 23.71 36.82 0.39
N GLU A 2 23.43 35.80 1.19
CA GLU A 2 23.49 34.41 0.76
C GLU A 2 22.34 34.16 -0.22
N LYS A 3 22.63 33.56 -1.38
CA LYS A 3 21.67 33.37 -2.45
C LYS A 3 20.89 32.09 -2.17
N ILE A 4 19.59 32.18 -1.94
CA ILE A 4 18.72 31.00 -1.83
C ILE A 4 18.66 30.34 -3.21
N ALA A 5 19.26 29.15 -3.32
CA ALA A 5 19.22 28.33 -4.51
C ALA A 5 18.12 27.29 -4.35
N TYR A 6 17.24 27.18 -5.35
CA TYR A 6 16.23 26.14 -5.41
C TYR A 6 16.82 24.92 -6.11
N THR A 7 16.76 23.77 -5.47
CA THR A 7 17.07 22.47 -6.08
C THR A 7 15.81 21.88 -6.67
N ALA A 8 15.92 21.33 -7.88
CA ALA A 8 14.85 20.54 -8.47
C ALA A 8 14.64 19.24 -7.66
N PRO A 9 13.40 18.77 -7.48
CA PRO A 9 13.14 17.50 -6.83
C PRO A 9 13.63 16.35 -7.70
N GLU A 10 14.04 15.26 -7.07
CA GLU A 10 14.32 14.00 -7.74
C GLU A 10 12.98 13.29 -8.03
N ILE A 11 12.87 12.72 -9.24
CA ILE A 11 11.72 11.89 -9.64
C ILE A 11 12.20 10.45 -9.60
N GLU A 12 11.51 9.63 -8.83
CA GLU A 12 11.75 8.19 -8.72
C GLU A 12 10.55 7.42 -9.27
N ASP A 13 10.82 6.33 -10.00
CA ASP A 13 9.80 5.36 -10.41
C ASP A 13 9.60 4.35 -9.27
N LEU A 14 8.44 4.41 -8.63
CA LEU A 14 8.08 3.57 -7.49
C LEU A 14 7.27 2.33 -7.91
N GLY A 15 7.06 2.12 -9.21
CA GLY A 15 6.19 1.05 -9.72
C GLY A 15 4.74 1.52 -9.94
N ALA A 16 3.85 0.56 -10.20
CA ALA A 16 2.46 0.87 -10.49
C ALA A 16 1.72 1.38 -9.24
N PHE A 17 0.73 2.25 -9.42
CA PHE A 17 -0.09 2.75 -8.32
C PHE A 17 -0.69 1.60 -7.51
N GLU A 18 -1.20 0.58 -8.20
CA GLU A 18 -1.75 -0.62 -7.59
C GLU A 18 -0.70 -1.37 -6.77
N GLU A 19 0.55 -1.50 -7.22
CA GLU A 19 1.58 -2.18 -6.45
C GLU A 19 1.92 -1.43 -5.14
N ILE A 20 1.80 -0.10 -5.15
CA ILE A 20 2.11 0.76 -4.01
C ILE A 20 0.92 0.89 -3.05
N THR A 21 -0.31 0.88 -3.58
CA THR A 21 -1.52 1.19 -2.81
C THR A 21 -2.48 0.02 -2.64
N GLN A 22 -2.24 -1.13 -3.29
CA GLN A 22 -3.06 -2.30 -3.07
C GLN A 22 -2.90 -2.71 -1.61
N GLY A 23 -4.02 -2.70 -0.89
CA GLY A 23 -4.14 -3.27 0.44
C GLY A 23 -3.63 -4.70 0.47
N ALA A 24 -3.52 -5.27 1.68
CA ALA A 24 -3.15 -6.67 1.80
C ALA A 24 -4.07 -7.52 0.92
N SER A 25 -3.55 -8.45 0.14
CA SER A 25 -4.36 -9.48 -0.55
C SER A 25 -4.19 -10.85 0.11
N THR A 26 -3.31 -10.91 1.10
CA THR A 26 -2.92 -12.08 1.90
C THR A 26 -2.45 -11.63 3.27
N GLY A 27 -2.41 -12.56 4.23
CA GLY A 27 -1.95 -12.29 5.59
C GLY A 27 -3.01 -12.59 6.64
N SER A 28 -2.70 -12.27 7.91
CA SER A 28 -3.58 -12.51 9.06
C SER A 28 -4.33 -11.25 9.51
N ALA A 29 -4.05 -10.10 8.92
CA ALA A 29 -4.79 -8.87 9.14
C ALA A 29 -5.95 -8.80 8.14
N ILE A 30 -7.17 -8.89 8.66
CA ILE A 30 -8.43 -8.96 7.91
C ILE A 30 -9.36 -7.87 8.44
N ASP A 31 -10.16 -7.30 7.56
CA ASP A 31 -10.95 -6.09 7.86
C ASP A 31 -12.18 -6.41 8.71
N ALA A 32 -12.52 -7.69 8.76
CA ALA A 32 -13.66 -8.24 9.44
C ALA A 32 -13.27 -9.50 10.19
N ASN A 33 -14.01 -9.79 11.26
CA ASN A 33 -13.87 -11.04 11.98
C ASN A 33 -14.66 -12.13 11.25
N PHE A 34 -13.97 -13.10 10.66
CA PHE A 34 -14.59 -14.24 9.97
C PHE A 34 -14.71 -15.45 10.90
N PRO A 35 -15.78 -16.27 10.80
CA PRO A 35 -15.86 -17.54 11.51
C PRO A 35 -14.68 -18.47 11.20
N VAL A 36 -14.35 -19.33 12.15
CA VAL A 36 -13.32 -20.36 11.95
C VAL A 36 -13.74 -21.28 10.80
N GLY A 37 -12.88 -21.42 9.80
CA GLY A 37 -13.13 -22.25 8.62
C GLY A 37 -13.66 -21.51 7.39
N THR A 38 -13.80 -20.18 7.43
CA THR A 38 -14.11 -19.39 6.23
C THR A 38 -13.01 -19.59 5.16
N PRO A 39 -13.38 -19.96 3.91
CA PRO A 39 -12.42 -20.09 2.82
C PRO A 39 -11.65 -18.79 2.58
N PHE A 40 -10.37 -18.90 2.27
CA PHE A 40 -9.50 -17.74 2.00
C PHE A 40 -10.07 -16.82 0.90
N SER A 41 -10.68 -17.41 -0.14
CA SER A 41 -11.33 -16.68 -1.24
C SER A 41 -12.54 -15.84 -0.83
N GLN A 42 -13.00 -15.96 0.42
CA GLN A 42 -14.11 -15.20 1.00
C GLN A 42 -13.63 -14.21 2.07
N LEU A 43 -12.33 -14.14 2.34
CA LEU A 43 -11.75 -13.14 3.23
C LEU A 43 -11.61 -11.81 2.51
N THR A 44 -11.83 -10.73 3.23
CA THR A 44 -11.60 -9.36 2.76
C THR A 44 -10.45 -8.75 3.54
N PHE A 45 -9.63 -7.96 2.84
CA PHE A 45 -8.37 -7.41 3.32
C PHE A 45 -8.27 -5.94 2.89
N SER A 46 -7.69 -5.09 3.74
CA SER A 46 -7.59 -3.62 3.58
C SER A 46 -6.21 -3.14 3.15
#